data_AF-G2YH41-F1
#
_entry.id   AF-G2YH41-F1
#
_cell.length_a   1.000
_cell.length_b   1.000
_cell.length_c   1.000
_cell.angle_alpha   90.00
_cell.angle_beta   90.00
_cell.angle_gamma   90.00
#
_symmetry.space_group_name_H-M   'P 1'
#
loop_
_entity.id
_entity.type
_entity.pdbx_description
1 polymer ?
#
loop_
_entity_poly.entity_id
_entity_poly.type
_entity_poly.pdbx_seq_one_letter_code
_entity_poly.pdbx_strand_id
1 'polypeptide(L)'
;MAMEKESELINRDNVNEGVFELSSPASPIPISHSPEEYRKLIWKIDLHVLPALFSLWIVSVVDRGNIGSANIFGIQEDLHMKGNDFNIALLIVVICFIVFDIPCNALLKASTPQIVLTGEIFLLGIVAIGEGLVTSVAGFYAMRFFVGLFEAGLIPGIFDSHQSSEDTNTIIGSVYILSQYYPRYEMQWRLGMLMVGNALGTAFSGLLAFAIAGINNDNGYNGWRWIFIIEGCMTVAVAVIAYPFMPTWPHQAKWMSDDEKTLLVSAIKKGVVEPKGEKLDMHRLIEVLKDWKIYIFGIILAFTIMTSASVGIFIPTIVSGISAHQDPRHVQVLCIPVFVAAAVSSFAFSFLSDYFKHRTGFAIFGYVMIIAGAIVLLNQEHVHAHTRYGAVYLLACGIYIAVPIIWTILPNNVAGTYKTGIAIAIQVSIGNLGGVASTLCFASTKAPYFVLGYTTIVWMTCCAAGLLFICMFFLWIENRAREAGKRDYLLERENADKLGDRHPSFRYTY
;
A
#
# COMPACT_ATOMS: atom_id res chain seq x y z
N MET A 1 -54.44 20.17 -59.71
CA MET A 1 -54.57 18.91 -60.46
C MET A 1 -53.20 18.24 -60.38
N ALA A 2 -52.77 17.87 -59.19
CA ALA A 2 -53.34 16.85 -58.30
C ALA A 2 -52.82 15.47 -58.69
N MET A 3 -52.28 14.79 -57.67
CA MET A 3 -52.44 13.36 -57.47
C MET A 3 -51.95 12.47 -58.61
N GLU A 4 -50.64 12.22 -58.68
CA GLU A 4 -50.11 10.95 -59.19
C GLU A 4 -48.60 10.93 -59.02
N LYS A 5 -48.13 10.68 -57.79
CA LYS A 5 -46.79 10.08 -57.52
C LYS A 5 -46.61 9.69 -56.04
N GLU A 6 -47.70 9.34 -55.37
CA GLU A 6 -47.71 8.88 -53.97
C GLU A 6 -48.36 7.49 -53.84
N SER A 7 -48.29 6.67 -54.90
CA SER A 7 -49.03 5.41 -55.00
C SER A 7 -48.26 4.30 -55.70
N GLU A 8 -46.95 4.18 -55.45
CA GLU A 8 -46.20 2.96 -55.77
C GLU A 8 -45.19 2.72 -54.65
N LEU A 9 -45.65 2.09 -53.55
CA LEU A 9 -44.89 1.19 -52.67
C LEU A 9 -45.82 0.76 -51.51
N ILE A 10 -46.99 0.25 -51.87
CA ILE A 10 -47.83 -0.54 -50.96
C ILE A 10 -47.88 -1.96 -51.51
N ASN A 11 -47.47 -2.89 -50.65
CA ASN A 11 -47.83 -4.30 -50.63
C ASN A 11 -46.94 -5.30 -51.40
N ARG A 12 -45.93 -5.83 -50.69
CA ARG A 12 -45.76 -7.28 -50.57
C ARG A 12 -45.33 -7.65 -49.15
N ASP A 13 -46.30 -8.14 -48.40
CA ASP A 13 -46.18 -8.73 -47.07
C ASP A 13 -45.34 -10.01 -47.01
N ASN A 14 -44.84 -10.25 -45.80
CA ASN A 14 -44.47 -11.52 -45.14
C ASN A 14 -43.09 -12.13 -45.40
N VAL A 15 -42.17 -12.01 -44.42
CA VAL A 15 -41.63 -13.14 -43.62
C VAL A 15 -41.12 -12.65 -42.23
N ASN A 16 -41.79 -13.14 -41.16
CA ASN A 16 -41.39 -13.46 -39.77
C ASN A 16 -40.61 -12.50 -38.84
N GLU A 17 -41.36 -11.99 -37.85
CA GLU A 17 -41.22 -12.17 -36.38
C GLU A 17 -39.90 -11.81 -35.65
N GLY A 18 -39.99 -10.80 -34.77
CA GLY A 18 -39.01 -10.49 -33.73
C GLY A 18 -39.15 -9.08 -33.13
N VAL A 19 -40.34 -8.69 -32.70
CA VAL A 19 -40.62 -7.37 -32.11
C VAL A 19 -40.01 -7.30 -30.69
N PHE A 20 -38.92 -6.54 -30.53
CA PHE A 20 -38.54 -5.98 -29.24
C PHE A 20 -39.29 -4.64 -29.08
N GLU A 21 -40.39 -4.67 -28.32
CA GLU A 21 -41.06 -3.46 -27.85
C GLU A 21 -40.07 -2.62 -27.03
N LEU A 22 -39.85 -1.38 -27.48
CA LEU A 22 -39.22 -0.32 -26.70
C LEU A 22 -40.13 -0.01 -25.51
N SER A 23 -39.79 -0.59 -24.36
CA SER A 23 -40.40 -0.22 -23.09
C SER A 23 -40.06 1.24 -22.75
N SER A 24 -41.11 1.96 -22.37
CA SER A 24 -41.17 3.33 -21.85
C SER A 24 -39.93 3.77 -21.05
N PRO A 25 -39.50 5.06 -21.11
CA PRO A 25 -38.41 5.55 -20.27
C PRO A 25 -38.78 5.34 -18.80
N ALA A 26 -38.06 4.44 -18.14
CA ALA A 26 -38.21 4.18 -16.72
C ALA A 26 -38.07 5.50 -15.96
N SER A 27 -39.12 5.85 -15.22
CA SER A 27 -39.12 6.93 -14.23
C SER A 27 -37.83 6.88 -13.41
N PRO A 28 -37.18 8.03 -13.12
CA PRO A 28 -36.00 8.01 -12.26
C PRO A 28 -36.45 7.59 -10.87
N ILE A 29 -36.19 6.34 -10.48
CA ILE A 29 -36.55 5.82 -9.17
C ILE A 29 -35.75 6.62 -8.13
N PRO A 30 -36.39 7.42 -7.26
CA PRO A 30 -35.67 8.11 -6.20
C PRO A 30 -35.55 7.09 -5.06
N ILE A 31 -34.63 6.13 -5.16
CA ILE A 31 -34.39 5.23 -4.03
C ILE A 31 -33.58 5.99 -2.98
N SER A 32 -34.29 6.66 -2.08
CA SER A 32 -33.76 7.07 -0.78
C SER A 32 -33.59 5.80 0.07
N HIS A 33 -32.54 5.04 -0.19
CA HIS A 33 -32.23 3.88 0.64
C HIS A 33 -32.04 4.32 2.10
N SER A 34 -32.62 3.54 3.02
CA SER A 34 -32.48 3.79 4.45
C SER A 34 -30.99 3.67 4.86
N PRO A 35 -30.46 4.57 5.72
CA PRO A 35 -29.10 4.44 6.27
C PRO A 35 -28.78 3.06 6.85
N GLU A 36 -29.81 2.33 7.31
CA GLU A 36 -29.68 0.97 7.84
C GLU A 36 -29.37 -0.08 6.77
N GLU A 37 -29.97 0.03 5.59
CA GLU A 37 -29.73 -0.88 4.45
C GLU A 37 -28.31 -0.70 3.93
N TYR A 38 -27.87 0.55 3.82
CA TYR A 38 -26.50 0.89 3.45
C TYR A 38 -25.49 0.33 4.45
N ARG A 39 -25.73 0.48 5.76
CA ARG A 39 -24.84 -0.08 6.80
C ARG A 39 -24.78 -1.60 6.74
N LYS A 40 -25.91 -2.29 6.55
CA LYS A 40 -25.95 -3.75 6.38
C LYS A 40 -25.17 -4.20 5.16
N LEU A 41 -25.30 -3.48 4.03
CA LEU A 41 -24.55 -3.75 2.82
C LEU A 41 -23.03 -3.64 3.06
N ILE A 42 -22.57 -2.55 3.66
CA ILE A 42 -21.15 -2.35 3.97
C ILE A 42 -20.61 -3.47 4.88
N TRP A 43 -21.34 -3.85 5.92
CA TRP A 43 -20.94 -4.98 6.78
C TRP A 43 -20.86 -6.30 6.03
N LYS A 44 -21.79 -6.55 5.10
CA LYS A 44 -21.78 -7.76 4.26
C LYS A 44 -20.55 -7.78 3.35
N ILE A 45 -20.20 -6.64 2.74
CA ILE A 45 -18.99 -6.47 1.93
C ILE A 45 -17.76 -6.68 2.80
N ASP A 46 -17.70 -6.08 4.00
CA ASP A 46 -16.60 -6.25 4.93
C ASP A 46 -16.35 -7.73 5.26
N LEU A 47 -17.40 -8.51 5.54
CA LEU A 47 -17.26 -9.92 5.88
C LEU A 47 -16.82 -10.82 4.72
N HIS A 48 -17.06 -10.41 3.46
CA HIS A 48 -16.70 -11.23 2.29
C HIS A 48 -15.38 -10.79 1.63
N VAL A 49 -15.13 -9.49 1.56
CA VAL A 49 -13.99 -8.92 0.82
C VAL A 49 -12.77 -8.78 1.70
N LEU A 50 -12.93 -8.28 2.94
CA LEU A 50 -11.79 -7.95 3.79
C LEU A 50 -11.04 -9.20 4.29
N PRO A 51 -11.67 -10.24 4.87
CA PRO A 51 -10.92 -11.37 5.40
C PRO A 51 -9.95 -12.00 4.40
N ALA A 52 -10.40 -12.20 3.16
CA ALA A 52 -9.57 -12.74 2.10
C ALA A 52 -8.38 -11.81 1.79
N LEU A 53 -8.63 -10.52 1.54
CA LEU A 53 -7.56 -9.54 1.24
C LEU A 53 -6.60 -9.33 2.40
N PHE A 54 -7.09 -9.27 3.64
CA PHE A 54 -6.26 -9.19 4.84
C PHE A 54 -5.39 -10.43 5.02
N SER A 55 -5.92 -11.62 4.72
CA SER A 55 -5.16 -12.87 4.85
C SER A 55 -4.00 -12.91 3.86
N LEU A 56 -4.26 -12.56 2.60
CA LEU A 56 -3.24 -12.44 1.56
C LEU A 56 -2.21 -11.36 1.89
N TRP A 57 -2.65 -10.22 2.42
CA TRP A 57 -1.78 -9.14 2.86
C TRP A 57 -0.85 -9.59 3.99
N ILE A 58 -1.38 -10.27 5.01
CA ILE A 58 -0.58 -10.79 6.12
C ILE A 58 0.47 -11.75 5.58
N VAL A 59 0.08 -12.71 4.76
CA VAL A 59 1.02 -13.70 4.18
C VAL A 59 2.14 -13.01 3.40
N SER A 60 1.82 -12.05 2.53
CA SER A 60 2.85 -11.27 1.81
C SER A 60 3.79 -10.50 2.74
N VAL A 61 3.28 -9.93 3.84
CA VAL A 61 4.11 -9.24 4.83
C VAL A 61 5.03 -10.21 5.57
N VAL A 62 4.55 -11.40 5.89
CA VAL A 62 5.37 -12.44 6.53
C VAL A 62 6.51 -12.83 5.57
N ASP A 63 6.20 -13.04 4.28
CA ASP A 63 7.19 -13.40 3.26
C ASP A 63 8.33 -12.36 3.14
N ARG A 64 8.00 -11.06 3.25
CA ARG A 64 9.00 -9.98 3.28
C ARG A 64 9.88 -10.00 4.53
N GLY A 65 9.32 -10.38 5.67
CA GLY A 65 10.03 -10.44 6.95
C GLY A 65 11.09 -11.54 6.98
N ASN A 66 10.90 -12.61 6.20
CA ASN A 66 11.71 -13.83 6.27
C ASN A 66 13.18 -13.61 6.00
N ILE A 67 13.53 -12.75 5.06
CA ILE A 67 14.94 -12.50 4.74
C ILE A 67 15.68 -11.88 5.93
N GLY A 68 15.02 -11.03 6.73
CA GLY A 68 15.58 -10.46 7.94
C GLY A 68 15.86 -11.54 8.99
N SER A 69 14.94 -12.49 9.14
CA SER A 69 15.10 -13.63 10.05
C SER A 69 16.15 -14.64 9.57
N ALA A 70 16.12 -15.00 8.28
CA ALA A 70 17.08 -15.90 7.65
C ALA A 70 18.52 -15.40 7.75
N ASN A 71 18.71 -14.08 7.78
CA ASN A 71 20.03 -13.47 8.02
C ASN A 71 20.61 -13.88 9.39
N ILE A 72 19.78 -13.95 10.43
CA ILE A 72 20.20 -14.35 11.79
C ILE A 72 20.51 -15.85 11.86
N PHE A 73 19.87 -16.66 11.02
CA PHE A 73 20.09 -18.10 10.94
C PHE A 73 21.18 -18.51 9.93
N GLY A 74 22.05 -17.57 9.53
CA GLY A 74 23.29 -17.89 8.83
C GLY A 74 23.20 -18.05 7.31
N ILE A 75 22.19 -17.47 6.65
CA ILE A 75 22.06 -17.54 5.18
C ILE A 75 23.32 -17.03 4.44
N GLN A 76 23.98 -16.01 4.96
CA GLN A 76 25.19 -15.44 4.33
C GLN A 76 26.36 -16.43 4.36
N GLU A 77 26.50 -17.18 5.45
CA GLU A 77 27.57 -18.18 5.61
C GLU A 77 27.31 -19.42 4.75
N ASP A 78 26.07 -19.91 4.74
CA ASP A 78 25.65 -21.12 4.02
C ASP A 78 25.72 -20.96 2.49
N LEU A 79 25.41 -19.77 1.98
CA LEU A 79 25.50 -19.45 0.55
C LEU A 79 26.84 -18.83 0.15
N HIS A 80 27.78 -18.69 1.08
CA HIS A 80 29.09 -18.05 0.86
C HIS A 80 29.00 -16.63 0.28
N MET A 81 28.00 -15.86 0.73
CA MET A 81 27.79 -14.47 0.32
C MET A 81 28.94 -13.59 0.81
N LYS A 82 29.44 -12.70 -0.06
CA LYS A 82 30.55 -11.78 0.26
C LYS A 82 30.12 -10.32 0.07
N GLY A 83 30.58 -9.46 0.98
CA GLY A 83 30.41 -8.01 0.88
C GLY A 83 28.94 -7.60 0.82
N ASN A 84 28.48 -7.19 -0.37
CA ASN A 84 27.15 -6.63 -0.60
C ASN A 84 26.14 -7.62 -1.20
N ASP A 85 26.49 -8.91 -1.33
CA ASP A 85 25.62 -9.91 -1.97
C ASP A 85 24.21 -9.98 -1.34
N PHE A 86 24.12 -9.92 0.00
CA PHE A 86 22.83 -9.88 0.71
C PHE A 86 22.01 -8.63 0.35
N ASN A 87 22.66 -7.47 0.24
CA ASN A 87 21.99 -6.21 -0.14
C ASN A 87 21.59 -6.20 -1.61
N ILE A 88 22.34 -6.86 -2.49
CA ILE A 88 21.97 -7.05 -3.90
C ILE A 88 20.70 -7.92 -3.99
N ALA A 89 20.60 -9.00 -3.20
CA ALA A 89 19.40 -9.82 -3.14
C ALA A 89 18.15 -9.01 -2.73
N LEU A 90 18.29 -8.13 -1.73
CA LEU A 90 17.23 -7.21 -1.33
C LEU A 90 16.88 -6.19 -2.43
N LEU A 91 17.90 -5.65 -3.09
CA LEU A 91 17.75 -4.66 -4.17
C LEU A 91 17.02 -5.24 -5.38
N ILE A 92 17.30 -6.49 -5.76
CA ILE A 92 16.63 -7.16 -6.89
C ILE A 92 15.11 -7.18 -6.68
N VAL A 93 14.64 -7.56 -5.48
CA VAL A 93 13.19 -7.58 -5.18
C VAL A 93 12.58 -6.20 -5.38
N VAL A 94 13.20 -5.14 -4.84
CA VAL A 94 12.67 -3.78 -4.93
C VAL A 94 12.68 -3.24 -6.36
N ILE A 95 13.72 -3.51 -7.15
CA ILE A 95 13.77 -3.09 -8.56
C ILE A 95 12.71 -3.84 -9.37
N CYS A 96 12.62 -5.16 -9.22
CA CYS A 96 11.58 -5.95 -9.87
C CYS A 96 10.20 -5.43 -9.52
N PHE A 97 9.97 -5.14 -8.23
CA PHE A 97 8.73 -4.57 -7.75
C PHE A 97 8.39 -3.27 -8.51
N ILE A 98 9.30 -2.31 -8.60
CA ILE A 98 9.07 -1.03 -9.32
C ILE A 98 8.82 -1.24 -10.83
N VAL A 99 9.54 -2.16 -11.47
CA VAL A 99 9.45 -2.39 -12.92
C VAL A 99 8.18 -3.16 -13.29
N PHE A 100 7.83 -4.17 -12.50
CA PHE A 100 6.70 -5.06 -12.78
C PHE A 100 5.38 -4.61 -12.15
N ASP A 101 5.39 -3.58 -11.29
CA ASP A 101 4.16 -2.99 -10.73
C ASP A 101 3.15 -2.63 -11.82
N ILE A 102 3.57 -1.88 -12.85
CA ILE A 102 2.67 -1.45 -13.93
C ILE A 102 2.15 -2.64 -14.76
N PRO A 103 3.02 -3.55 -15.28
CA PRO A 103 2.55 -4.73 -16.01
C PRO A 103 1.65 -5.68 -15.21
N CYS A 104 1.98 -6.01 -13.97
CA CYS A 104 1.19 -6.94 -13.16
C CYS A 104 -0.20 -6.35 -12.85
N ASN A 105 -0.28 -5.04 -12.63
CA ASN A 105 -1.56 -4.36 -12.49
C ASN A 105 -2.37 -4.34 -13.79
N ALA A 106 -1.73 -4.17 -14.95
CA ALA A 106 -2.42 -4.30 -16.23
C ALA A 106 -3.03 -5.71 -16.43
N LEU A 107 -2.36 -6.75 -15.94
CA LEU A 107 -2.87 -8.13 -15.97
C LEU A 107 -4.15 -8.30 -15.14
N LEU A 108 -4.30 -7.58 -14.01
CA LEU A 108 -5.54 -7.56 -13.21
C LEU A 108 -6.75 -7.04 -13.99
N LYS A 109 -6.55 -6.21 -15.03
CA LYS A 109 -7.63 -5.72 -15.90
C LYS A 109 -8.01 -6.75 -16.97
N ALA A 110 -7.02 -7.51 -17.47
CA ALA A 110 -7.23 -8.50 -18.52
C ALA A 110 -7.92 -9.79 -18.01
N SER A 111 -7.84 -10.06 -16.71
CA SER A 111 -8.40 -11.26 -16.08
C SER A 111 -9.24 -10.90 -14.84
N THR A 112 -9.78 -11.90 -14.15
CA THR A 112 -10.53 -11.70 -12.90
C THR A 112 -9.54 -11.54 -11.74
N PRO A 113 -9.71 -10.55 -10.84
CA PRO A 113 -8.84 -10.35 -9.67
C PRO A 113 -8.65 -11.60 -8.82
N GLN A 114 -9.70 -12.41 -8.71
CA GLN A 114 -9.68 -13.71 -8.04
C GLN A 114 -8.57 -14.64 -8.58
N ILE A 115 -8.39 -14.73 -9.90
CA ILE A 115 -7.44 -15.64 -10.52
C ILE A 115 -6.02 -15.07 -10.41
N VAL A 116 -5.86 -13.78 -10.71
CA VAL A 116 -4.54 -13.13 -10.74
C VAL A 116 -3.95 -13.05 -9.34
N LEU A 117 -4.65 -12.47 -8.36
CA LEU A 117 -4.11 -12.28 -7.00
C LEU A 117 -3.82 -13.62 -6.31
N THR A 118 -4.72 -14.61 -6.49
CA THR A 118 -4.49 -15.93 -5.89
C THR A 118 -3.39 -16.69 -6.62
N GLY A 119 -3.31 -16.56 -7.94
CA GLY A 119 -2.26 -17.16 -8.75
C GLY A 119 -0.88 -16.59 -8.42
N GLU A 120 -0.77 -15.28 -8.23
CA GLU A 120 0.46 -14.60 -7.80
C GLU A 120 0.93 -15.11 -6.44
N ILE A 121 0.05 -15.24 -5.44
CA ILE A 121 0.44 -15.74 -4.11
C ILE A 121 0.76 -17.22 -4.14
N PHE A 122 0.02 -18.00 -4.93
CA PHE A 122 0.33 -19.40 -5.13
C PHE A 122 1.75 -19.59 -5.72
N LEU A 123 2.09 -18.80 -6.75
CA LEU A 123 3.43 -18.81 -7.34
C LEU A 123 4.49 -18.25 -6.39
N LEU A 124 4.17 -17.21 -5.62
CA LEU A 124 5.03 -16.64 -4.58
C LEU A 124 5.40 -17.72 -3.55
N GLY A 125 4.43 -18.50 -3.08
CA GLY A 125 4.68 -19.60 -2.14
C GLY A 125 5.56 -20.71 -2.73
N ILE A 126 5.40 -21.04 -4.02
CA ILE A 126 6.28 -21.99 -4.71
C ILE A 126 7.71 -21.45 -4.80
N VAL A 127 7.88 -20.18 -5.14
CA VAL A 127 9.20 -19.53 -5.20
C VAL A 127 9.84 -19.45 -3.81
N ALA A 128 9.06 -19.15 -2.77
CA ALA A 128 9.53 -19.17 -1.39
C ALA A 128 10.04 -20.56 -0.99
N ILE A 129 9.33 -21.65 -1.32
CA ILE A 129 9.85 -23.02 -1.15
C ILE A 129 11.17 -23.20 -1.92
N GLY A 130 11.24 -22.67 -3.14
CA GLY A 130 12.45 -22.63 -3.96
C GLY A 130 13.63 -21.94 -3.29
N GLU A 131 13.42 -20.79 -2.61
CA GLU A 131 14.46 -20.05 -1.88
C GLU A 131 15.14 -20.92 -0.83
N GLY A 132 14.39 -21.75 -0.10
CA GLY A 132 14.96 -22.66 0.90
C GLY A 132 15.78 -23.81 0.32
N LEU A 133 15.58 -24.16 -0.95
CA LEU A 133 16.28 -25.27 -1.63
C LEU A 133 17.54 -24.83 -2.38
N VAL A 134 17.76 -23.52 -2.53
CA VAL A 134 18.91 -22.98 -3.25
C VAL A 134 20.23 -23.25 -2.51
N THR A 135 21.27 -23.59 -3.26
CA THR A 135 22.63 -23.82 -2.74
C THR A 135 23.67 -22.82 -3.26
N SER A 136 23.28 -21.87 -4.11
CA SER A 136 24.19 -20.88 -4.69
C SER A 136 23.63 -19.46 -4.63
N VAL A 137 24.53 -18.46 -4.55
CA VAL A 137 24.16 -17.04 -4.57
C VAL A 137 23.38 -16.68 -5.84
N ALA A 138 23.80 -17.19 -7.00
CA ALA A 138 23.13 -16.92 -8.27
C ALA A 138 21.71 -17.50 -8.32
N GLY A 139 21.52 -18.73 -7.79
CA GLY A 139 20.19 -19.32 -7.65
C GLY A 139 19.29 -18.48 -6.72
N PHE A 140 19.88 -17.89 -5.68
CA PHE A 140 19.14 -17.06 -4.73
C PHE A 140 18.70 -15.74 -5.38
N TYR A 141 19.57 -15.11 -6.18
CA TYR A 141 19.21 -13.94 -6.98
C TYR A 141 18.07 -14.22 -7.97
N ALA A 142 18.08 -15.40 -8.60
CA ALA A 142 16.99 -15.80 -9.50
C ALA A 142 15.66 -15.94 -8.75
N MET A 143 15.65 -16.59 -7.58
CA MET A 143 14.43 -16.69 -6.77
C MET A 143 13.95 -15.31 -6.31
N ARG A 144 14.86 -14.43 -5.88
CA ARG A 144 14.55 -13.04 -5.50
C ARG A 144 13.92 -12.23 -6.62
N PHE A 145 14.37 -12.44 -7.85
CA PHE A 145 13.75 -11.83 -9.03
C PHE A 145 12.29 -12.27 -9.17
N PHE A 146 12.00 -13.58 -9.02
CA PHE A 146 10.64 -14.10 -9.10
C PHE A 146 9.75 -13.66 -7.93
N VAL A 147 10.30 -13.54 -6.72
CA VAL A 147 9.58 -12.94 -5.58
C VAL A 147 9.13 -11.52 -5.95
N GLY A 148 10.04 -10.68 -6.42
CA GLY A 148 9.70 -9.31 -6.82
C GLY A 148 8.69 -9.24 -7.98
N LEU A 149 8.73 -10.19 -8.92
CA LEU A 149 7.78 -10.29 -10.03
C LEU A 149 6.36 -10.63 -9.55
N PHE A 150 6.20 -11.65 -8.71
CA PHE A 150 4.89 -12.10 -8.24
C PHE A 150 4.31 -11.19 -7.16
N GLU A 151 5.16 -10.54 -6.37
CA GLU A 151 4.73 -9.62 -5.33
C GLU A 151 4.29 -8.25 -5.85
N ALA A 152 4.76 -7.87 -7.05
CA ALA A 152 4.40 -6.61 -7.70
C ALA A 152 2.89 -6.43 -7.92
N GLY A 153 2.12 -7.51 -8.13
CA GLY A 153 0.67 -7.44 -8.33
C GLY A 153 -0.17 -7.36 -7.04
N LEU A 154 0.44 -7.59 -5.87
CA LEU A 154 -0.27 -7.64 -4.59
C LEU A 154 -0.48 -6.29 -3.93
N ILE A 155 0.51 -5.41 -4.04
CA ILE A 155 0.43 -4.05 -3.51
C ILE A 155 -0.19 -3.13 -4.55
N PRO A 156 -0.92 -2.08 -4.13
CA PRO A 156 -1.40 -1.07 -5.05
C PRO A 156 -0.27 -0.39 -5.81
N GLY A 157 -0.05 -0.82 -7.04
CA GLY A 157 0.42 0.08 -8.06
C GLY A 157 -0.67 1.07 -8.40
N ILE A 158 -0.26 2.23 -8.87
CA ILE A 158 -1.15 3.15 -9.55
C ILE A 158 -0.32 3.77 -10.67
N PHE A 159 -0.54 3.32 -11.89
CA PHE A 159 -0.69 4.11 -13.12
C PHE A 159 -0.65 3.13 -14.31
N ASP A 160 -1.50 3.36 -15.29
CA ASP A 160 -1.01 3.33 -16.66
C ASP A 160 -1.60 4.51 -17.43
N SER A 161 -0.71 5.21 -18.10
CA SER A 161 -1.02 6.18 -19.13
C SER A 161 -0.46 5.63 -20.43
N HIS A 162 -1.28 4.90 -21.20
CA HIS A 162 -1.10 4.90 -22.64
C HIS A 162 -2.41 5.00 -23.41
N GLN A 163 -2.37 6.01 -24.25
CA GLN A 163 -3.35 6.50 -25.19
C GLN A 163 -3.61 5.50 -26.31
N SER A 164 -4.83 4.97 -26.39
CA SER A 164 -5.49 4.56 -27.63
C SER A 164 -6.96 4.21 -27.34
N SER A 165 -7.86 5.03 -27.89
CA SER A 165 -9.31 4.85 -28.10
C SER A 165 -10.20 4.31 -26.97
N GLU A 166 -11.14 5.17 -26.59
CA GLU A 166 -12.45 4.94 -25.97
C GLU A 166 -12.52 4.10 -24.68
N ASP A 167 -12.88 4.84 -23.62
CA ASP A 167 -13.45 4.42 -22.33
C ASP A 167 -12.52 3.89 -21.21
N THR A 168 -12.28 4.81 -20.27
CA THR A 168 -11.86 4.64 -18.86
C THR A 168 -10.35 4.57 -18.60
N ASN A 169 -9.79 5.75 -18.31
CA ASN A 169 -8.51 5.89 -17.58
C ASN A 169 -8.75 5.49 -16.12
N THR A 170 -8.50 4.22 -15.81
CA THR A 170 -8.82 3.58 -14.53
C THR A 170 -7.57 3.47 -13.66
N ILE A 171 -7.70 3.80 -12.38
CA ILE A 171 -6.70 3.56 -11.32
C ILE A 171 -6.54 2.03 -11.19
N ILE A 172 -5.34 1.45 -11.26
CA ILE A 172 -5.17 -0.02 -11.40
C ILE A 172 -4.37 -0.59 -10.23
N GLY A 173 -4.98 -1.40 -9.34
CA GLY A 173 -4.29 -2.16 -8.26
C GLY A 173 -5.21 -2.87 -7.26
N SER A 174 -4.69 -3.51 -6.20
CA SER A 174 -5.53 -4.12 -5.15
C SER A 174 -6.41 -3.08 -4.41
N VAL A 175 -5.94 -1.84 -4.30
CA VAL A 175 -6.75 -0.68 -3.87
C VAL A 175 -7.83 -0.32 -4.89
N TYR A 176 -7.64 -0.60 -6.17
CA TYR A 176 -8.70 -0.43 -7.15
C TYR A 176 -9.88 -1.37 -6.86
N ILE A 177 -9.63 -2.63 -6.55
CA ILE A 177 -10.70 -3.57 -6.15
C ILE A 177 -11.45 -3.00 -4.95
N LEU A 178 -10.73 -2.55 -3.91
CA LEU A 178 -11.36 -1.90 -2.75
C LEU A 178 -12.14 -0.64 -3.15
N SER A 179 -11.64 0.17 -4.08
CA SER A 179 -12.36 1.37 -4.58
C SER A 179 -13.64 1.03 -5.35
N GLN A 180 -13.75 -0.19 -5.88
CA GLN A 180 -14.97 -0.68 -6.54
C GLN A 180 -16.01 -1.22 -5.55
N TYR A 181 -15.60 -1.53 -4.31
CA TYR A 181 -16.47 -2.04 -3.25
C TYR A 181 -16.80 -1.01 -2.18
N TYR A 182 -15.97 0.02 -2.01
CA TYR A 182 -16.10 1.01 -0.93
C TYR A 182 -16.06 2.44 -1.43
N PRO A 183 -16.92 3.32 -0.88
CA PRO A 183 -16.78 4.76 -1.03
C PRO A 183 -15.49 5.26 -0.38
N ARG A 184 -14.95 6.37 -0.90
CA ARG A 184 -13.63 6.90 -0.51
C ARG A 184 -13.42 7.08 0.99
N TYR A 185 -14.40 7.66 1.68
CA TYR A 185 -14.30 7.94 3.11
C TYR A 185 -14.20 6.66 3.95
N GLU A 186 -14.90 5.61 3.52
CA GLU A 186 -14.89 4.32 4.20
C GLU A 186 -13.64 3.50 3.88
N MET A 187 -13.08 3.67 2.68
CA MET A 187 -11.84 3.00 2.26
C MET A 187 -10.65 3.39 3.16
N GLN A 188 -10.56 4.67 3.58
CA GLN A 188 -9.43 5.18 4.35
C GLN A 188 -9.21 4.42 5.68
N TRP A 189 -10.27 4.14 6.43
CA TRP A 189 -10.20 3.40 7.69
C TRP A 189 -9.67 1.97 7.49
N ARG A 190 -10.11 1.30 6.41
CA ARG A 190 -9.70 -0.08 6.07
C ARG A 190 -8.24 -0.14 5.62
N LEU A 191 -7.77 0.86 4.87
CA LEU A 191 -6.35 1.00 4.55
C LEU A 191 -5.50 1.21 5.81
N GLY A 192 -5.99 1.98 6.79
CA GLY A 192 -5.34 2.12 8.10
C GLY A 192 -5.24 0.78 8.86
N MET A 193 -6.29 -0.04 8.82
CA MET A 193 -6.27 -1.38 9.39
C MET A 193 -5.27 -2.32 8.70
N LEU A 194 -5.06 -2.21 7.38
CA LEU A 194 -4.03 -2.98 6.66
C LEU A 194 -2.62 -2.67 7.17
N MET A 195 -2.34 -1.42 7.56
CA MET A 195 -1.05 -1.04 8.16
C MET A 195 -0.86 -1.61 9.57
N VAL A 196 -1.93 -1.73 10.36
CA VAL A 196 -1.89 -2.47 11.62
C VAL A 196 -1.64 -3.96 11.35
N GLY A 197 -2.29 -4.52 10.33
CA GLY A 197 -2.03 -5.86 9.83
C GLY A 197 -0.58 -6.08 9.40
N ASN A 198 0.06 -5.07 8.81
CA ASN A 198 1.49 -5.11 8.47
C ASN A 198 2.36 -5.28 9.72
N ALA A 199 2.14 -4.49 10.77
CA ALA A 199 2.89 -4.63 12.03
C ALA A 199 2.68 -6.02 12.68
N LEU A 200 1.43 -6.50 12.72
CA LEU A 200 1.09 -7.82 13.26
C LEU A 200 1.67 -8.96 12.42
N GLY A 201 1.67 -8.83 11.10
CA GLY A 201 2.29 -9.78 10.18
C GLY A 201 3.79 -9.89 10.42
N THR A 202 4.49 -8.76 10.60
CA THR A 202 5.93 -8.79 10.94
C THR A 202 6.18 -9.44 12.31
N ALA A 203 5.33 -9.20 13.30
CA ALA A 203 5.41 -9.89 14.59
C ALA A 203 5.20 -11.41 14.45
N PHE A 204 4.25 -11.83 13.61
CA PHE A 204 3.97 -13.23 13.32
C PHE A 204 5.12 -13.91 12.58
N SER A 205 5.77 -13.24 11.61
CA SER A 205 6.98 -13.74 10.94
C SER A 205 8.12 -14.00 11.96
N GLY A 206 8.34 -13.08 12.90
CA GLY A 206 9.31 -13.30 13.99
C GLY A 206 8.96 -14.49 14.89
N LEU A 207 7.67 -14.68 15.20
CA LEU A 207 7.19 -15.83 15.97
C LEU A 207 7.36 -17.15 15.21
N LEU A 208 7.06 -17.17 13.92
CA LEU A 208 7.24 -18.33 13.05
C LEU A 208 8.72 -18.69 12.94
N ALA A 209 9.58 -17.68 12.74
CA ALA A 209 11.03 -17.86 12.76
C ALA A 209 11.52 -18.44 14.09
N PHE A 210 11.00 -17.98 15.23
CA PHE A 210 11.31 -18.55 16.55
C PHE A 210 10.88 -20.03 16.66
N ALA A 211 9.67 -20.37 16.19
CA ALA A 211 9.17 -21.75 16.24
C ALA A 211 9.99 -22.70 15.35
N ILE A 212 10.40 -22.22 14.17
CA ILE A 212 11.13 -23.01 13.17
C ILE A 212 12.62 -23.09 13.48
N ALA A 213 13.18 -22.10 14.15
CA ALA A 213 14.58 -22.10 14.59
C ALA A 213 14.97 -23.33 15.41
N GLY A 214 13.97 -24.00 15.99
CA GLY A 214 13.96 -25.34 16.58
C GLY A 214 14.65 -26.43 15.76
N ILE A 215 14.47 -26.36 14.44
CA ILE A 215 14.69 -27.46 13.50
C ILE A 215 16.14 -27.48 13.05
N ASN A 216 16.97 -28.20 13.79
CA ASN A 216 18.28 -28.67 13.33
C ASN A 216 18.11 -30.12 12.90
N ASN A 217 18.16 -30.39 11.59
CA ASN A 217 18.15 -31.75 11.08
C ASN A 217 19.58 -32.25 10.88
N ASP A 218 19.79 -33.54 11.15
CA ASP A 218 21.04 -34.27 10.89
C ASP A 218 21.46 -34.29 9.39
N ASN A 219 20.60 -33.77 8.50
CA ASN A 219 20.80 -33.70 7.05
C ASN A 219 21.71 -32.55 6.58
N GLY A 220 22.28 -31.74 7.49
CA GLY A 220 23.18 -30.63 7.14
C GLY A 220 22.49 -29.36 6.62
N TYR A 221 21.16 -29.26 6.73
CA TYR A 221 20.42 -28.05 6.38
C TYR A 221 20.28 -27.10 7.58
N ASN A 222 20.73 -25.86 7.39
CA ASN A 222 20.62 -24.79 8.37
C ASN A 222 19.17 -24.30 8.53
N GLY A 223 18.82 -23.81 9.73
CA GLY A 223 17.45 -23.42 10.10
C GLY A 223 16.80 -22.37 9.18
N TRP A 224 17.60 -21.53 8.51
CA TRP A 224 17.08 -20.51 7.60
C TRP A 224 16.29 -21.08 6.41
N ARG A 225 16.65 -22.29 5.93
CA ARG A 225 15.99 -22.94 4.80
C ARG A 225 14.57 -23.37 5.13
N TRP A 226 14.36 -23.82 6.36
CA TRP A 226 13.06 -24.25 6.86
C TRP A 226 12.09 -23.09 7.03
N ILE A 227 12.59 -21.88 7.29
CA ILE A 227 11.77 -20.66 7.33
C ILE A 227 11.08 -20.49 5.98
N PHE A 228 11.85 -20.45 4.89
CA PHE A 228 11.31 -20.31 3.54
C PHE A 228 10.42 -21.48 3.09
N ILE A 229 10.79 -22.72 3.42
CA ILE A 229 10.02 -23.91 3.02
C ILE A 229 8.67 -23.98 3.75
N ILE A 230 8.67 -23.87 5.07
CA ILE A 230 7.43 -23.99 5.86
C ILE A 230 6.51 -22.82 5.55
N GLU A 231 7.07 -21.62 5.45
CA GLU A 231 6.27 -20.46 5.14
C GLU A 231 5.72 -20.48 3.72
N GLY A 232 6.54 -20.83 2.73
CA GLY A 232 6.05 -21.00 1.36
C GLY A 232 4.95 -22.05 1.26
N CYS A 233 5.03 -23.15 2.02
CA CYS A 233 3.94 -24.13 2.15
C CYS A 233 2.67 -23.53 2.77
N MET A 234 2.80 -22.70 3.81
CA MET A 234 1.67 -21.97 4.40
C MET A 234 1.06 -20.99 3.40
N THR A 235 1.88 -20.24 2.67
CA THR A 235 1.48 -19.30 1.62
C THR A 235 0.67 -20.01 0.53
N VAL A 236 1.15 -21.17 0.04
CA VAL A 236 0.43 -22.01 -0.93
C VAL A 236 -0.90 -22.49 -0.35
N ALA A 237 -0.92 -22.98 0.89
CA ALA A 237 -2.14 -23.45 1.53
C ALA A 237 -3.18 -22.34 1.68
N VAL A 238 -2.76 -21.14 2.11
CA VAL A 238 -3.64 -19.98 2.23
C VAL A 238 -4.14 -19.55 0.86
N ALA A 239 -3.31 -19.54 -0.19
CA ALA A 239 -3.76 -19.23 -1.55
C ALA A 239 -4.88 -20.19 -2.02
N VAL A 240 -4.69 -21.50 -1.83
CA VAL A 240 -5.69 -22.51 -2.23
C VAL A 240 -6.99 -22.36 -1.43
N ILE A 241 -6.90 -22.12 -0.12
CA ILE A 241 -8.07 -21.94 0.75
C ILE A 241 -8.78 -20.61 0.45
N ALA A 242 -8.03 -19.54 0.16
CA ALA A 242 -8.57 -18.22 -0.12
C ALA A 242 -9.20 -18.13 -1.52
N TYR A 243 -8.77 -18.94 -2.49
CA TYR A 243 -9.28 -18.93 -3.86
C TYR A 243 -10.82 -18.84 -3.98
N PRO A 244 -11.63 -19.67 -3.31
CA PRO A 244 -13.09 -19.58 -3.39
C PRO A 244 -13.69 -18.34 -2.71
N PHE A 245 -13.00 -17.76 -1.72
CA PHE A 245 -13.47 -16.58 -0.97
C PHE A 245 -13.03 -15.26 -1.60
N MET A 246 -12.12 -15.30 -2.57
CA MET A 246 -11.58 -14.11 -3.19
C MET A 246 -12.66 -13.34 -3.99
N PRO A 247 -12.71 -12.01 -3.84
CA PRO A 247 -13.73 -11.20 -4.49
C PRO A 247 -13.53 -11.20 -6.01
N THR A 248 -14.61 -11.45 -6.74
CA THR A 248 -14.72 -11.15 -8.17
C THR A 248 -14.99 -9.66 -8.37
N TRP A 249 -15.25 -9.22 -9.59
CA TRP A 249 -15.73 -7.85 -9.79
C TRP A 249 -17.14 -7.67 -9.19
N PRO A 250 -17.53 -6.47 -8.70
CA PRO A 250 -18.85 -6.26 -8.11
C PRO A 250 -20.02 -6.67 -9.02
N HIS A 251 -19.88 -6.48 -10.34
CA HIS A 251 -20.90 -6.90 -11.31
C HIS A 251 -20.99 -8.43 -11.50
N GLN A 252 -19.92 -9.17 -11.16
CA GLN A 252 -19.84 -10.63 -11.20
C GLN A 252 -20.07 -11.28 -9.82
N ALA A 253 -20.32 -10.48 -8.78
CA ALA A 253 -20.50 -10.97 -7.42
C ALA A 253 -21.80 -11.77 -7.30
N LYS A 254 -21.70 -13.09 -7.14
CA LYS A 254 -22.85 -14.00 -6.98
C LYS A 254 -23.52 -13.92 -5.61
N TRP A 255 -22.82 -13.39 -4.60
CA TRP A 255 -23.29 -13.27 -3.22
C TRP A 255 -24.08 -11.97 -2.96
N MET A 256 -24.12 -11.04 -3.92
CA MET A 256 -24.89 -9.80 -3.86
C MET A 256 -26.18 -9.91 -4.68
N SER A 257 -27.29 -9.44 -4.11
CA SER A 257 -28.55 -9.25 -4.84
C SER A 257 -28.42 -8.09 -5.85
N ASP A 258 -29.23 -8.08 -6.89
CA ASP A 258 -29.18 -7.02 -7.91
C ASP A 258 -29.61 -5.66 -7.34
N ASP A 259 -30.48 -5.64 -6.33
CA ASP A 259 -30.82 -4.44 -5.56
C ASP A 259 -29.61 -3.91 -4.76
N GLU A 260 -28.83 -4.83 -4.15
CA GLU A 260 -27.61 -4.48 -3.40
C GLU A 260 -26.51 -3.96 -4.33
N LYS A 261 -26.36 -4.53 -5.53
CA LYS A 261 -25.43 -4.05 -6.55
C LYS A 261 -25.81 -2.65 -7.02
N THR A 262 -27.10 -2.41 -7.25
CA THR A 262 -27.61 -1.09 -7.67
C THR A 262 -27.40 -0.05 -6.57
N LEU A 263 -27.65 -0.42 -5.30
CA LEU A 263 -27.34 0.40 -4.14
C LEU A 263 -25.85 0.72 -4.06
N LEU A 264 -24.97 -0.27 -4.21
CA LEU A 264 -23.52 -0.08 -4.20
C LEU A 264 -23.06 0.89 -5.28
N VAL A 265 -23.50 0.69 -6.53
CA VAL A 265 -23.18 1.58 -7.65
C VAL A 265 -23.69 2.99 -7.38
N SER A 266 -24.90 3.13 -6.83
CA SER A 266 -25.45 4.44 -6.47
C SER A 266 -24.68 5.13 -5.35
N ALA A 267 -24.20 4.37 -4.35
CA ALA A 267 -23.43 4.88 -3.22
C ALA A 267 -22.02 5.31 -3.64
N ILE A 268 -21.37 4.51 -4.50
CA ILE A 268 -20.09 4.87 -5.10
C ILE A 268 -20.28 6.14 -5.93
N LYS A 269 -21.26 6.20 -6.84
CA LYS A 269 -21.56 7.38 -7.66
C LYS A 269 -21.93 8.62 -6.84
N LYS A 270 -22.60 8.48 -5.69
CA LYS A 270 -22.89 9.60 -4.77
C LYS A 270 -21.65 10.05 -3.99
N GLY A 271 -20.73 9.13 -3.68
CA GLY A 271 -19.46 9.41 -3.01
C GLY A 271 -18.39 9.98 -3.94
N VAL A 272 -18.51 9.76 -5.25
CA VAL A 272 -17.74 10.47 -6.26
C VAL A 272 -18.47 11.76 -6.59
N VAL A 273 -18.06 12.88 -5.98
CA VAL A 273 -18.34 14.20 -6.56
C VAL A 273 -17.54 14.28 -7.86
N GLU A 274 -18.02 13.61 -8.92
CA GLU A 274 -17.61 13.93 -10.27
C GLU A 274 -18.32 15.24 -10.61
N PRO A 275 -17.57 16.32 -10.93
CA PRO A 275 -18.18 17.36 -11.71
C PRO A 275 -18.71 16.68 -12.98
N LYS A 276 -20.01 16.77 -13.23
CA LYS A 276 -20.66 16.07 -14.34
C LYS A 276 -19.87 16.31 -15.64
N GLY A 277 -19.32 15.24 -16.23
CA GLY A 277 -18.70 15.27 -17.57
C GLY A 277 -17.19 15.51 -17.64
N GLU A 278 -16.41 15.27 -16.58
CA GLU A 278 -14.96 15.48 -16.63
C GLU A 278 -14.22 14.35 -17.38
N LYS A 279 -13.91 14.56 -18.66
CA LYS A 279 -12.89 13.78 -19.35
C LYS A 279 -11.49 14.20 -18.87
N LEU A 280 -10.58 13.25 -18.72
CA LEU A 280 -9.17 13.52 -18.47
C LEU A 280 -8.56 14.13 -19.73
N ASP A 281 -8.37 15.45 -19.74
CA ASP A 281 -7.70 16.16 -20.82
C ASP A 281 -6.20 16.29 -20.53
N MET A 282 -5.36 16.28 -21.57
CA MET A 282 -3.89 16.35 -21.45
C MET A 282 -3.46 17.64 -20.72
N HIS A 283 -4.19 18.74 -20.93
CA HIS A 283 -3.96 20.00 -20.21
C HIS A 283 -4.13 19.86 -18.69
N ARG A 284 -5.15 19.10 -18.25
CA ARG A 284 -5.40 18.85 -16.83
C ARG A 284 -4.38 17.91 -16.24
N LEU A 285 -3.94 16.90 -17.00
CA LEU A 285 -2.83 16.04 -16.57
C LEU A 285 -1.57 16.88 -16.31
N ILE A 286 -1.21 17.78 -17.22
CA ILE A 286 -0.08 18.70 -17.05
C ILE A 286 -0.29 19.61 -15.82
N GLU A 287 -1.52 20.06 -15.56
CA GLU A 287 -1.82 20.87 -14.38
C GLU A 287 -1.64 20.09 -13.07
N VAL A 288 -2.07 18.82 -13.03
CA VAL A 288 -1.82 17.94 -11.87
C VAL A 288 -0.33 17.72 -11.69
N LEU A 289 0.41 17.44 -12.76
CA LEU A 289 1.87 17.25 -12.75
C LEU A 289 2.66 18.52 -12.41
N LYS A 290 2.04 19.70 -12.43
CA LYS A 290 2.66 20.95 -11.97
C LYS A 290 2.43 21.22 -10.49
N ASP A 291 1.60 20.43 -9.81
CA ASP A 291 1.31 20.63 -8.40
C ASP A 291 2.48 20.17 -7.52
N TRP A 292 3.25 21.13 -7.03
CA TRP A 292 4.43 20.91 -6.19
C TRP A 292 4.14 20.05 -4.95
N LYS A 293 2.90 20.10 -4.42
CA LYS A 293 2.51 19.37 -3.21
C LYS A 293 2.71 17.86 -3.41
N ILE A 294 2.40 17.35 -4.59
CA ILE A 294 2.50 15.92 -4.91
C ILE A 294 3.94 15.44 -4.78
N TYR A 295 4.89 16.20 -5.32
CA TYR A 295 6.30 15.85 -5.27
C TYR A 295 6.88 15.96 -3.86
N ILE A 296 6.52 17.00 -3.09
CA ILE A 296 7.05 17.12 -1.73
C ILE A 296 6.48 16.02 -0.83
N PHE A 297 5.18 15.72 -0.90
CA PHE A 297 4.61 14.59 -0.15
C PHE A 297 5.14 13.23 -0.63
N GLY A 298 5.48 13.09 -1.92
CA GLY A 298 6.19 11.93 -2.45
C GLY A 298 7.60 11.78 -1.86
N ILE A 299 8.37 12.86 -1.78
CA ILE A 299 9.72 12.85 -1.19
C ILE A 299 9.67 12.56 0.32
N ILE A 300 8.72 13.17 1.05
CA ILE A 300 8.49 12.87 2.47
C ILE A 300 8.17 11.38 2.64
N LEU A 301 7.31 10.84 1.77
CA LEU A 301 6.98 9.42 1.80
C LEU A 301 8.20 8.55 1.49
N ALA A 302 9.04 8.91 0.51
CA ALA A 302 10.26 8.17 0.19
C ALA A 302 11.23 8.09 1.37
N PHE A 303 11.49 9.20 2.07
CA PHE A 303 12.34 9.20 3.27
C PHE A 303 11.74 8.39 4.42
N THR A 304 10.41 8.41 4.55
CA THR A 304 9.69 7.64 5.58
C THR A 304 9.72 6.14 5.27
N ILE A 305 9.46 5.75 4.02
CA ILE A 305 9.50 4.36 3.56
C ILE A 305 10.92 3.81 3.64
N MET A 306 11.94 4.61 3.27
CA MET A 306 13.33 4.21 3.43
C MET A 306 13.63 3.81 4.88
N THR A 307 13.22 4.66 5.82
CA THR A 307 13.40 4.38 7.25
C THR A 307 12.61 3.15 7.70
N SER A 308 11.36 3.02 7.22
CA SER A 308 10.49 1.88 7.54
C SER A 308 11.05 0.55 7.05
N ALA A 309 11.47 0.47 5.80
CA ALA A 309 12.00 -0.75 5.19
C ALA A 309 13.34 -1.14 5.81
N SER A 310 14.22 -0.17 6.05
CA SER A 310 15.48 -0.37 6.77
C SER A 310 15.26 -0.96 8.17
N VAL A 311 14.37 -0.37 8.97
CA VAL A 311 14.16 -0.87 10.33
C VAL A 311 13.41 -2.20 10.31
N GLY A 312 12.39 -2.38 9.47
CA GLY A 312 11.61 -3.63 9.40
C GLY A 312 12.47 -4.85 9.08
N ILE A 313 13.37 -4.75 8.09
CA ILE A 313 14.21 -5.87 7.66
C ILE A 313 15.39 -6.10 8.62
N PHE A 314 15.98 -5.02 9.14
CA PHE A 314 17.23 -5.11 9.90
C PHE A 314 17.05 -5.14 11.43
N ILE A 315 15.83 -4.97 11.98
CA ILE A 315 15.57 -5.12 13.43
C ILE A 315 16.18 -6.41 14.01
N PRO A 316 15.98 -7.60 13.41
CA PRO A 316 16.59 -8.83 13.95
C PRO A 316 18.12 -8.74 13.99
N THR A 317 18.73 -8.08 12.99
CA THR A 317 20.18 -7.89 12.91
C THR A 317 20.67 -6.89 13.97
N ILE A 318 19.91 -5.82 14.22
CA ILE A 318 20.18 -4.83 15.26
C ILE A 318 20.10 -5.46 16.65
N VAL A 319 19.05 -6.24 16.92
CA VAL A 319 18.86 -6.93 18.20
C VAL A 319 19.95 -7.98 18.41
N SER A 320 20.32 -8.73 17.37
CA SER A 320 21.46 -9.66 17.40
C SER A 320 22.76 -8.96 17.78
N GLY A 321 23.03 -7.77 17.24
CA GLY A 321 24.20 -6.97 17.60
C GLY A 321 24.22 -6.49 19.06
N ILE A 322 23.04 -6.27 19.68
CA ILE A 322 22.92 -5.91 21.10
C ILE A 322 23.12 -7.13 22.00
N SER A 323 22.63 -8.29 21.55
CA SER A 323 22.60 -9.55 22.28
C SER A 323 23.57 -10.59 21.70
N ALA A 324 24.76 -10.17 21.26
CA ALA A 324 25.70 -10.98 20.46
C ALA A 324 26.14 -12.34 21.07
N HIS A 325 25.85 -12.59 22.35
CA HIS A 325 26.13 -13.85 23.04
C HIS A 325 24.91 -14.77 23.18
N GLN A 326 23.75 -14.39 22.67
CA GLN A 326 22.50 -15.12 22.83
C GLN A 326 22.15 -15.89 21.55
N ASP A 327 21.50 -17.03 21.73
CA ASP A 327 21.02 -17.89 20.64
C ASP A 327 20.17 -17.08 19.62
N PRO A 328 20.36 -17.26 18.30
CA PRO A 328 19.45 -16.79 17.25
C PRO A 328 17.96 -16.89 17.59
N ARG A 329 17.55 -17.94 18.32
CA ARG A 329 16.17 -18.10 18.83
C ARG A 329 15.77 -16.99 19.79
N HIS A 330 16.65 -16.66 20.74
CA HIS A 330 16.41 -15.63 21.72
C HIS A 330 16.30 -14.25 21.07
N VAL A 331 17.08 -13.97 20.03
CA VAL A 331 16.98 -12.73 19.25
C VAL A 331 15.59 -12.56 18.63
N GLN A 332 15.02 -13.62 18.07
CA GLN A 332 13.67 -13.59 17.50
C GLN A 332 12.60 -13.33 18.56
N VAL A 333 12.72 -13.95 19.74
CA VAL A 333 11.82 -13.70 20.88
C VAL A 333 11.85 -12.23 21.30
N LEU A 334 13.02 -11.59 21.27
CA LEU A 334 13.15 -10.17 21.60
C LEU A 334 12.54 -9.25 20.51
N CYS A 335 12.42 -9.72 19.27
CA CYS A 335 11.81 -8.93 18.19
C CYS A 335 10.27 -8.90 18.28
N ILE A 336 9.64 -9.99 18.76
CA ILE A 336 8.17 -10.10 18.78
C ILE A 336 7.51 -8.96 19.58
N PRO A 337 7.90 -8.67 20.84
CA PRO A 337 7.28 -7.61 21.63
C PRO A 337 7.50 -6.20 21.05
N VAL A 338 8.59 -5.98 20.30
CA VAL A 338 8.85 -4.71 19.61
C VAL A 338 7.77 -4.44 18.56
N PHE A 339 7.48 -5.42 17.70
CA PHE A 339 6.46 -5.27 16.66
C PHE A 339 5.04 -5.24 17.23
N VAL A 340 4.76 -5.98 18.32
CA VAL A 340 3.49 -5.88 19.05
C VAL A 340 3.28 -4.47 19.62
N ALA A 341 4.31 -3.90 20.27
CA ALA A 341 4.25 -2.54 20.78
C ALA A 341 4.06 -1.51 19.66
N ALA A 342 4.70 -1.73 18.50
CA ALA A 342 4.51 -0.89 17.32
C ALA A 342 3.08 -0.98 16.76
N ALA A 343 2.49 -2.17 16.71
CA ALA A 343 1.09 -2.37 16.29
C ALA A 343 0.10 -1.66 17.22
N VAL A 344 0.28 -1.80 18.54
CA VAL A 344 -0.54 -1.13 19.55
C VAL A 344 -0.40 0.39 19.45
N SER A 345 0.82 0.89 19.28
CA SER A 345 1.10 2.33 19.11
C SER A 345 0.46 2.86 17.83
N SER A 346 0.61 2.15 16.71
CA SER A 346 -0.02 2.51 15.43
C SER A 346 -1.53 2.65 15.57
N PHE A 347 -2.19 1.67 16.21
CA PHE A 347 -3.64 1.71 16.42
C PHE A 347 -4.06 2.87 17.32
N ALA A 348 -3.40 3.04 18.47
CA ALA A 348 -3.72 4.09 19.42
C ALA A 348 -3.55 5.48 18.83
N PHE A 349 -2.42 5.76 18.17
CA PHE A 349 -2.14 7.08 17.60
C PHE A 349 -2.92 7.36 16.32
N SER A 350 -3.27 6.34 15.52
CA SER A 350 -4.18 6.53 14.38
C SER A 350 -5.57 6.96 14.87
N PHE A 351 -6.10 6.30 15.90
CA PHE A 351 -7.36 6.68 16.53
C PHE A 351 -7.30 8.08 17.14
N LEU A 352 -6.21 8.39 17.85
CA LEU A 352 -6.01 9.68 18.50
C LEU A 352 -5.88 10.83 17.49
N SER A 353 -5.19 10.57 16.37
CA SER A 353 -5.02 11.49 15.25
C SER A 353 -6.35 11.85 14.59
N ASP A 354 -7.23 10.86 14.38
CA ASP A 354 -8.57 11.12 13.85
C ASP A 354 -9.48 11.82 14.88
N TYR A 355 -9.37 11.48 16.17
CA TYR A 355 -10.14 12.12 17.24
C TYR A 355 -9.81 13.61 17.40
N PHE A 356 -8.53 13.97 17.47
CA PHE A 356 -8.08 15.36 17.62
C PHE A 356 -8.04 16.13 16.30
N LYS A 357 -8.23 15.46 15.15
CA LYS A 357 -8.12 16.05 13.81
C LYS A 357 -6.78 16.77 13.55
N HIS A 358 -5.73 16.37 14.24
CA HIS A 358 -4.39 16.97 14.16
C HIS A 358 -3.36 15.95 13.70
N ARG A 359 -3.38 15.65 12.40
CA ARG A 359 -2.59 14.55 11.82
C ARG A 359 -1.09 14.82 11.89
N THR A 360 -0.66 16.02 11.53
CA THR A 360 0.77 16.31 11.43
C THR A 360 1.48 16.39 12.77
N GLY A 361 0.79 16.80 13.84
CA GLY A 361 1.35 16.76 15.19
C GLY A 361 1.79 15.35 15.59
N PHE A 362 0.95 14.36 15.28
CA PHE A 362 1.26 12.95 15.55
C PHE A 362 2.33 12.39 14.61
N ALA A 363 2.38 12.81 13.34
CA ALA A 363 3.48 12.44 12.44
C ALA A 363 4.83 12.96 12.94
N ILE A 364 4.90 14.22 13.36
CA ILE A 364 6.12 14.83 13.93
C ILE A 364 6.52 14.10 15.22
N PHE A 365 5.55 13.77 16.08
CA PHE A 365 5.82 12.97 17.28
C PHE A 365 6.45 11.61 16.92
N GLY A 366 5.92 10.92 15.91
CA GLY A 366 6.51 9.69 15.36
C GLY A 366 7.94 9.90 14.89
N TYR A 367 8.22 10.95 14.11
CA TYR A 367 9.58 11.27 13.67
C TYR A 367 10.54 11.58 14.81
N VAL A 368 10.09 12.29 15.86
CA VAL A 368 10.91 12.57 17.05
C VAL A 368 11.28 11.27 17.77
N MET A 369 10.34 10.33 17.89
CA MET A 369 10.63 9.00 18.47
C MET A 369 11.69 8.24 17.64
N ILE A 370 11.58 8.27 16.31
CA ILE A 370 12.55 7.64 15.41
C ILE A 370 13.94 8.25 15.60
N ILE A 371 14.03 9.58 15.57
CA ILE A 371 15.30 10.31 15.72
C ILE A 371 15.92 10.00 17.09
N ALA A 372 15.13 10.03 18.17
CA ALA A 372 15.60 9.71 19.51
C ALA A 372 16.15 8.28 19.59
N GLY A 373 15.42 7.29 19.06
CA GLY A 373 15.86 5.90 19.03
C GLY A 373 17.14 5.71 18.20
N ALA A 374 17.23 6.33 17.02
CA ALA A 374 18.41 6.25 16.17
C ALA A 374 19.65 6.91 16.81
N ILE A 375 19.50 8.04 17.50
CA ILE A 375 20.61 8.72 18.21
C ILE A 375 21.15 7.86 19.36
N VAL A 376 20.27 7.18 20.09
CA VAL A 376 20.69 6.26 21.15
C VAL A 376 21.47 5.07 20.57
N LEU A 377 21.03 4.52 19.43
CA LEU A 377 21.75 3.44 18.75
C LEU A 377 23.06 3.90 18.10
N LEU A 378 23.16 5.15 17.64
CA LEU A 378 24.43 5.73 17.17
C LEU A 378 25.47 5.81 18.30
N ASN A 379 25.04 6.16 19.52
CA ASN A 379 25.91 6.26 20.69
C ASN A 379 26.08 4.92 21.43
N GLN A 380 25.89 3.79 20.75
CA GLN A 380 25.87 2.46 21.39
C GLN A 380 27.05 2.21 22.32
N GLU A 381 28.28 2.63 21.99
CA GLU A 381 29.48 2.42 22.82
C GLU A 381 29.35 2.93 24.26
N HIS A 382 28.56 3.98 24.48
CA HIS A 382 28.41 4.63 25.79
C HIS A 382 27.12 4.27 26.52
N VAL A 383 26.29 3.41 25.93
CA VAL A 383 24.92 3.13 26.41
C VAL A 383 24.77 1.66 26.81
N HIS A 384 24.13 1.39 27.94
CA HIS A 384 23.83 0.04 28.42
C HIS A 384 22.90 -0.74 27.46
N ALA A 385 23.06 -2.06 27.39
CA ALA A 385 22.30 -2.93 26.48
C ALA A 385 20.77 -2.79 26.59
N HIS A 386 20.23 -2.64 27.81
CA HIS A 386 18.79 -2.44 28.02
C HIS A 386 18.26 -1.14 27.41
N THR A 387 19.06 -0.07 27.46
CA THR A 387 18.70 1.22 26.86
C THR A 387 18.77 1.16 25.34
N ARG A 388 19.74 0.42 24.77
CA ARG A 388 19.79 0.14 23.33
C ARG A 388 18.56 -0.64 22.86
N TYR A 389 18.13 -1.65 23.63
CA TYR A 389 16.91 -2.39 23.35
C TYR A 389 15.65 -1.49 23.44
N GLY A 390 15.57 -0.62 24.45
CA GLY A 390 14.50 0.39 24.53
C GLY A 390 14.47 1.36 23.34
N ALA A 391 15.63 1.69 22.75
CA ALA A 391 15.71 2.50 21.55
C ALA A 391 15.11 1.83 20.31
N VAL A 392 15.17 0.49 20.23
CA VAL A 392 14.51 -0.29 19.17
C VAL A 392 12.98 -0.16 19.25
N TYR A 393 12.40 -0.10 20.45
CA TYR A 393 10.97 0.18 20.62
C TYR A 393 10.61 1.58 20.12
N LEU A 394 11.41 2.59 20.45
CA LEU A 394 11.17 3.96 19.99
C LEU A 394 11.20 4.06 18.47
N LEU A 395 12.16 3.40 17.82
CA LEU A 395 12.24 3.32 16.37
C LEU A 395 11.01 2.65 15.76
N ALA A 396 10.66 1.45 16.22
CA ALA A 396 9.53 0.71 15.68
C ALA A 396 8.21 1.47 15.89
N CYS A 397 7.91 1.90 17.12
CA CYS A 397 6.68 2.64 17.39
C CYS A 397 6.61 3.94 16.59
N GLY A 398 7.69 4.70 16.48
CA GLY A 398 7.71 5.96 15.73
C GLY A 398 7.41 5.77 14.24
N ILE A 399 7.95 4.72 13.61
CA ILE A 399 7.72 4.39 12.19
C ILE A 399 6.25 4.06 11.94
N TYR A 400 5.69 3.15 12.73
CA TYR A 400 4.31 2.72 12.52
C TYR A 400 3.27 3.79 12.93
N ILE A 401 3.67 4.81 13.72
CA ILE A 401 2.87 6.03 13.90
C ILE A 401 2.94 6.93 12.66
N ALA A 402 4.14 7.18 12.13
CA ALA A 402 4.35 8.17 11.07
C ALA A 402 3.83 7.70 9.70
N VAL A 403 4.13 6.46 9.29
CA VAL A 403 3.84 5.95 7.93
C VAL A 403 2.36 6.12 7.54
N PRO A 404 1.37 5.62 8.32
CA PRO A 404 -0.04 5.72 7.92
C PRO A 404 -0.52 7.17 7.81
N ILE A 405 -0.01 8.04 8.66
CA ILE A 405 -0.38 9.45 8.66
C ILE A 405 0.10 10.12 7.38
N ILE A 406 1.37 9.95 6.99
CA ILE A 406 1.93 10.54 5.76
C ILE A 406 1.20 10.07 4.51
N TRP A 407 0.79 8.80 4.45
CA TRP A 407 -0.03 8.27 3.36
C TRP A 407 -1.37 8.98 3.21
N THR A 408 -1.98 9.45 4.31
CA THR A 408 -3.32 10.07 4.26
C THR A 408 -3.31 11.58 4.08
N ILE A 409 -2.20 12.28 4.35
CA ILE A 409 -2.15 13.75 4.29
C ILE A 409 -2.33 14.26 2.86
N LEU A 410 -1.71 13.63 1.84
CA LEU A 410 -1.83 14.07 0.45
C LEU A 410 -3.27 13.92 -0.09
N PRO A 411 -3.95 12.75 0.03
CA PRO A 411 -5.35 12.60 -0.36
C PRO A 411 -6.28 13.65 0.25
N ASN A 412 -6.02 14.08 1.48
CA ASN A 412 -6.83 15.08 2.17
C ASN A 412 -6.57 16.52 1.69
N ASN A 413 -5.41 16.76 1.07
CA ASN A 413 -4.98 18.08 0.61
C ASN A 413 -5.11 18.26 -0.90
N VAL A 414 -5.74 17.30 -1.59
CA VAL A 414 -6.00 17.33 -3.02
C VAL A 414 -7.47 17.02 -3.25
N ALA A 415 -8.14 17.84 -4.05
CA ALA A 415 -9.53 17.66 -4.43
C ALA A 415 -9.64 17.33 -5.92
N GLY A 416 -10.70 16.58 -6.26
CA GLY A 416 -10.98 16.11 -7.61
C GLY A 416 -10.55 14.65 -7.81
N THR A 417 -11.47 13.83 -8.30
CA THR A 417 -11.31 12.38 -8.45
C THR A 417 -10.05 11.98 -9.20
N TYR A 418 -9.85 12.54 -10.39
CA TYR A 418 -8.69 12.23 -11.21
C TYR A 418 -7.40 12.75 -10.59
N LYS A 419 -7.42 13.98 -10.06
CA LYS A 419 -6.25 14.59 -9.44
C LYS A 419 -5.79 13.83 -8.20
N THR A 420 -6.71 13.43 -7.32
CA THR A 420 -6.39 12.62 -6.13
C THR A 420 -5.81 11.26 -6.51
N GLY A 421 -6.41 10.56 -7.49
CA GLY A 421 -5.88 9.28 -7.97
C GLY A 421 -4.45 9.41 -8.51
N ILE A 422 -4.20 10.43 -9.34
CA ILE A 422 -2.87 10.69 -9.92
C ILE A 422 -1.86 11.14 -8.86
N ALA A 423 -2.28 11.95 -7.90
CA ALA A 423 -1.43 12.42 -6.82
C ALA A 423 -0.96 11.26 -5.93
N ILE A 424 -1.87 10.38 -5.52
CA ILE A 424 -1.54 9.19 -4.72
C ILE A 424 -0.57 8.30 -5.50
N ALA A 425 -0.81 8.11 -6.79
CA ALA A 425 0.06 7.32 -7.66
C ALA A 425 1.51 7.78 -7.62
N ILE A 426 1.73 9.05 -7.94
CA ILE A 426 3.05 9.65 -7.98
C ILE A 426 3.68 9.60 -6.59
N GLN A 427 2.90 9.83 -5.53
CA GLN A 427 3.37 9.73 -4.16
C GLN A 427 3.93 8.33 -3.86
N VAL A 428 3.19 7.28 -4.20
CA VAL A 428 3.58 5.87 -3.97
C VAL A 428 4.80 5.49 -4.82
N SER A 429 4.81 5.86 -6.11
CA SER A 429 5.96 5.57 -6.99
C SER A 429 7.25 6.22 -6.48
N ILE A 430 7.20 7.49 -6.08
CA ILE A 430 8.35 8.18 -5.46
C ILE A 430 8.68 7.52 -4.11
N GLY A 431 7.67 7.15 -3.33
CA GLY A 431 7.80 6.44 -2.07
C GLY A 431 8.61 5.15 -2.17
N ASN A 432 8.34 4.34 -3.20
CA ASN A 432 9.03 3.07 -3.45
C ASN A 432 10.52 3.24 -3.77
N LEU A 433 10.95 4.39 -4.30
CA LEU A 433 12.38 4.72 -4.46
C LEU A 433 13.11 4.76 -3.11
N GLY A 434 12.40 5.10 -2.02
CA GLY A 434 12.93 4.99 -0.66
C GLY A 434 13.31 3.56 -0.28
N GLY A 435 12.57 2.57 -0.78
CA GLY A 435 12.89 1.15 -0.60
C GLY A 435 14.26 0.79 -1.20
N VAL A 436 14.60 1.34 -2.38
CA VAL A 436 15.90 1.11 -3.03
C VAL A 436 17.05 1.64 -2.18
N ALA A 437 16.91 2.84 -1.62
CA ALA A 437 17.91 3.40 -0.72
C ALA A 437 18.04 2.60 0.58
N SER A 438 16.94 2.02 1.07
CA SER A 438 16.92 1.25 2.33
C SER A 438 17.77 -0.01 2.31
N THR A 439 17.88 -0.68 1.16
CA THR A 439 18.64 -1.94 1.01
C THR A 439 20.15 -1.73 1.07
N LEU A 440 20.61 -0.50 0.84
CA LEU A 440 22.02 -0.12 0.86
C LEU A 440 22.48 0.45 2.21
N CYS A 441 21.55 0.77 3.12
CA CYS A 441 21.86 1.46 4.38
C CYS A 441 22.64 0.58 5.38
N PHE A 442 22.34 -0.73 5.42
CA PHE A 442 22.94 -1.67 6.37
C PHE A 442 23.82 -2.68 5.62
N ALA A 443 25.06 -2.28 5.33
CA ALA A 443 26.07 -3.20 4.79
C ALA A 443 26.65 -4.10 5.89
N SER A 444 26.71 -5.42 5.64
CA SER A 444 27.33 -6.40 6.54
C SER A 444 28.76 -6.03 6.91
N THR A 445 29.49 -5.34 6.03
CA THR A 445 30.87 -4.89 6.24
C THR A 445 31.04 -3.86 7.36
N LYS A 446 29.93 -3.24 7.82
CA LYS A 446 29.93 -2.22 8.89
C LYS A 446 29.27 -2.71 10.17
N ALA A 447 29.00 -4.02 10.29
CA ALA A 447 28.59 -4.63 11.55
C ALA A 447 29.72 -4.53 12.60
N PRO A 448 29.41 -4.47 13.90
CA PRO A 448 28.09 -4.41 14.53
C PRO A 448 27.53 -2.97 14.65
N TYR A 449 28.35 -1.95 14.38
CA TYR A 449 28.01 -0.58 14.75
C TYR A 449 27.02 0.10 13.79
N PHE A 450 26.95 -0.35 12.53
CA PHE A 450 26.01 0.13 11.51
C PHE A 450 25.85 1.67 11.45
N VAL A 451 26.93 2.42 11.72
CA VAL A 451 26.91 3.89 11.85
C VAL A 451 26.30 4.55 10.62
N LEU A 452 26.62 4.05 9.42
CA LEU A 452 26.06 4.57 8.16
C LEU A 452 24.53 4.41 8.12
N GLY A 453 24.01 3.26 8.52
CA GLY A 453 22.57 2.98 8.51
C GLY A 453 21.81 3.89 9.47
N TYR A 454 22.25 3.97 10.73
CA TYR A 454 21.61 4.84 11.71
C TYR A 454 21.76 6.33 11.37
N THR A 455 22.92 6.76 10.86
CA THR A 455 23.13 8.16 10.42
C THR A 455 22.19 8.50 9.28
N THR A 456 22.03 7.59 8.30
CA THR A 456 21.11 7.78 7.17
C THR A 456 19.65 7.86 7.64
N ILE A 457 19.25 7.01 8.60
CA ILE A 457 17.91 7.08 9.22
C ILE A 457 17.70 8.45 9.86
N VAL A 458 18.65 8.95 10.66
CA VAL A 458 18.53 10.26 11.31
C VAL A 458 18.39 11.37 10.28
N TRP A 459 19.31 11.45 9.30
CA TRP A 459 19.29 12.51 8.31
C TRP A 459 18.00 12.51 7.48
N MET A 460 17.58 11.35 6.98
CA MET A 460 16.40 11.26 6.13
C MET A 460 15.11 11.52 6.92
N THR A 461 15.05 11.08 8.19
CA THR A 461 13.92 11.39 9.07
C THR A 461 13.87 12.87 9.42
N CYS A 462 15.01 13.51 9.71
CA CYS A 462 15.10 14.95 9.91
C CYS A 462 14.68 15.74 8.66
N CYS A 463 15.11 15.30 7.47
CA CYS A 463 14.67 15.89 6.21
C CYS A 463 13.17 15.73 5.99
N ALA A 464 12.60 14.54 6.27
CA ALA A 464 11.17 14.30 6.18
C ALA A 464 10.37 15.20 7.15
N ALA A 465 10.80 15.28 8.41
CA ALA A 465 10.18 16.13 9.42
C ALA A 465 10.28 17.63 9.07
N GLY A 466 11.44 18.07 8.58
CA GLY A 466 11.65 19.44 8.14
C GLY A 466 10.80 19.82 6.92
N LEU A 467 10.75 18.96 5.90
CA LEU A 467 9.89 19.16 4.73
C LEU A 467 8.42 19.16 5.11
N LEU A 468 8.00 18.26 6.01
CA LEU A 468 6.64 18.22 6.52
C LEU A 468 6.29 19.53 7.24
N PHE A 469 7.17 20.01 8.12
CA PHE A 469 6.98 21.28 8.83
C PHE A 469 6.91 22.49 7.88
N ILE A 470 7.76 22.54 6.86
CA ILE A 470 7.74 23.60 5.84
C ILE A 470 6.44 23.56 5.03
N CYS A 471 6.02 22.39 4.55
CA CYS A 471 4.76 22.23 3.82
C CYS A 471 3.58 22.70 4.66
N MET A 472 3.57 22.31 5.93
CA MET A 472 2.55 22.69 6.88
C MET A 472 2.47 24.19 7.10
N PHE A 473 3.62 24.84 7.24
CA PHE A 473 3.68 26.29 7.36
C PHE A 473 3.09 26.99 6.11
N PHE A 474 3.40 26.50 4.92
CA PHE A 474 2.81 27.02 3.68
C PHE A 474 1.29 26.76 3.59
N LEU A 475 0.81 25.57 3.94
CA LEU A 475 -0.62 25.24 3.93
C LEU A 475 -1.39 26.09 4.96
N TRP A 476 -0.79 26.35 6.12
CA TRP A 476 -1.34 27.23 7.15
C TRP A 476 -1.44 28.69 6.67
N ILE A 477 -0.38 29.22 6.03
CA ILE A 477 -0.40 30.56 5.43
C ILE A 477 -1.50 30.66 4.36
N GLU A 478 -1.60 29.66 3.49
CA GLU A 478 -2.59 29.65 2.41
C GLU A 478 -4.03 29.57 2.96
N ASN A 479 -4.27 28.76 3.99
CA ASN A 479 -5.56 28.75 4.70
C ASN A 479 -5.90 30.12 5.30
N ARG A 480 -4.93 30.78 5.95
CA ARG A 480 -5.12 32.12 6.53
C ARG A 480 -5.35 33.20 5.46
N ALA A 481 -4.69 33.08 4.31
CA ALA A 481 -4.91 33.96 3.16
C ALA A 481 -6.32 33.80 2.57
N ARG A 482 -6.83 32.56 2.51
CA ARG A 482 -8.20 32.25 2.09
C ARG A 482 -9.24 32.75 3.08
N GLU A 483 -8.99 32.63 4.39
CA GLU A 483 -9.86 33.22 5.42
C GLU A 483 -9.92 34.74 5.34
N ALA A 484 -8.81 35.38 4.95
CA ALA A 484 -8.74 36.82 4.71
C ALA A 484 -9.33 37.25 3.35
N GLY A 485 -9.97 36.35 2.59
CA GLY A 485 -10.58 36.64 1.29
C GLY A 485 -9.59 36.95 0.15
N LYS A 486 -8.27 36.78 0.36
CA LYS A 486 -7.24 37.15 -0.63
C LYS A 486 -7.25 36.27 -1.88
N ARG A 487 -8.02 35.18 -1.88
CA ARG A 487 -8.15 34.22 -2.99
C ARG A 487 -9.52 34.24 -3.67
N ASP A 488 -10.42 35.12 -3.24
CA ASP A 488 -11.80 35.18 -3.76
C ASP A 488 -11.85 35.63 -5.23
N TYR A 489 -10.81 36.33 -5.70
CA TYR A 489 -10.63 36.67 -7.12
C TYR A 489 -10.65 35.46 -8.07
N LEU A 490 -10.40 34.25 -7.56
CA LEU A 490 -10.45 33.01 -8.34
C LEU A 490 -11.89 32.66 -8.74
N LEU A 491 -12.88 33.00 -7.92
CA LEU A 491 -14.31 32.77 -8.21
C LEU A 491 -14.82 33.68 -9.35
N GLU A 492 -14.15 34.81 -9.58
CA GLU A 492 -14.47 35.75 -10.65
C GLU A 492 -13.83 35.35 -12.00
N ARG A 493 -12.72 34.59 -11.97
CA ARG A 493 -11.94 34.23 -13.17
C ARG A 493 -12.24 32.84 -13.72
N GLU A 494 -12.61 31.89 -12.88
CA GLU A 494 -12.85 30.50 -13.25
C GLU A 494 -14.19 30.00 -12.72
N ASN A 495 -14.82 29.06 -13.43
CA ASN A 495 -16.02 28.40 -12.92
C ASN A 495 -15.71 27.72 -11.57
N ALA A 496 -16.48 28.05 -10.54
CA ALA A 496 -16.37 27.51 -9.18
C ALA A 496 -16.20 25.97 -9.15
N ASP A 497 -16.95 25.27 -10.01
CA ASP A 497 -16.94 23.81 -10.12
C ASP A 497 -15.62 23.22 -10.66
N LYS A 498 -14.78 24.03 -11.32
CA LYS A 498 -13.49 23.61 -11.91
C LYS A 498 -12.29 23.86 -10.99
N LEU A 499 -12.45 24.65 -9.93
CA LEU A 499 -11.36 25.13 -9.08
C LEU A 499 -10.79 24.05 -8.14
N GLY A 500 -11.53 22.98 -7.83
CA GLY A 500 -11.04 21.86 -7.02
C GLY A 500 -10.40 22.30 -5.70
N ASP A 501 -9.12 21.96 -5.47
CA ASP A 501 -8.37 22.32 -4.26
C ASP A 501 -7.95 23.80 -4.21
N ARG A 502 -8.08 24.53 -5.33
CA ARG A 502 -7.88 25.99 -5.41
C ARG A 502 -9.13 26.78 -5.02
N HIS A 503 -10.26 26.11 -4.79
CA HIS A 503 -11.48 26.78 -4.39
C HIS A 503 -11.27 27.55 -3.07
N PRO A 504 -11.70 28.83 -2.95
CA PRO A 504 -11.44 29.63 -1.75
C PRO A 504 -12.06 29.07 -0.47
N SER A 505 -13.13 28.27 -0.57
CA SER A 505 -13.72 27.55 0.57
C SER A 505 -12.99 26.25 0.94
N PHE A 506 -12.11 25.73 0.08
CA PHE A 506 -11.33 24.54 0.40
C PHE A 506 -10.32 24.86 1.49
N ARG A 507 -10.28 24.02 2.53
CA ARG A 507 -9.35 24.14 3.66
C ARG A 507 -8.38 22.97 3.62
N TYR A 508 -7.09 23.28 3.56
CA TYR A 508 -6.04 22.29 3.66
C TYR A 508 -6.00 21.72 5.08
N THR A 509 -5.80 20.42 5.18
CA THR A 509 -5.67 19.72 6.47
C THR A 509 -4.21 19.79 6.91
N TYR A 510 -4.02 20.21 8.15
CA TYR A 510 -2.73 20.35 8.81
C TYR A 510 -2.67 19.40 10.02
#